data_AF-A0AA41QFM3-F1
#
_entry.id   AF-A0AA41QFM3-F1
#
_cell.length_a   1.000
_cell.length_b   1.000
_cell.length_c   1.000
_cell.angle_alpha   90.00
_cell.angle_beta   90.00
_cell.angle_gamma   90.00
#
_symmetry.space_group_name_H-M   'P 1'
#
loop_
_entity.id
_entity.type
_entity.pdbx_description
1 polymer ?
#
loop_
_entity_poly.entity_id
_entity_poly.type
_entity_poly.pdbx_seq_one_letter_code
_entity_poly.pdbx_strand_id
1 'polypeptide(L)'
;MLHTPTRRVRRRSTIAGAAATLLLALSPAAATAATATAATATEAAAAPTADPTPAPPVFGQDWDDPRTATQPVDRPDTESCTVRIVDNEFVNFDVYTAQYAPPADCAGDWSMVVLDLHGSVAGRQFDRLGWLRIGGVPVFKTSTPEPSAPGIAWSVEKDVTEYAELLRDPRLVEMYLGNVVNETYTGILDVTVDLTFYAADGEWPAASTPETVQPLADATGGDGATHGTLTVPANTERLLAQVYATGSGGGCEEFWYTAAPATSPDDYWCKAADGPWREVQVFVDGTLAGIGTPYPHVYTGGWSNPFLWYVLPAPRAFDVRPIEIDLTPFVGTLTDGRPHEVSVVVDGAEGVGWDVPTAFVSWQDEGSERVTGALTRSAASTPSVTNTIGTDGELFTSDLAGTHSLTTAGYIDTSHGRVATTVQRTVTQDAHHWWSDGEWDDGERLTLTDKGTVRTTGGPGVPSVRRWSYAYDLDGLITVTEAGDITTTMSLADTGTRDAAGAPRVAWDDRYEGEATWNYLVPRDQRVSTGWSEHDYRTTVGTGAHADRYHHVIRTVNGVVPGDRVS
;
A
#
# COMPACT_ATOMS: atom_id res chain seq x y z
N MET A 1 -10.51 10.99 -15.00
CA MET A 1 -10.74 12.26 -15.71
C MET A 1 -11.29 11.92 -17.09
N LEU A 2 -12.52 12.28 -17.46
CA LEU A 2 -13.07 12.00 -18.80
C LEU A 2 -13.45 13.30 -19.50
N HIS A 3 -12.91 13.50 -20.71
CA HIS A 3 -13.20 14.62 -21.61
C HIS A 3 -14.64 14.50 -22.12
N THR A 4 -15.46 15.55 -21.94
CA THR A 4 -16.88 15.55 -22.34
C THR A 4 -17.04 15.98 -23.80
N PRO A 5 -17.75 15.23 -24.67
CA PRO A 5 -18.24 15.78 -25.92
C PRO A 5 -19.57 16.53 -25.69
N THR A 6 -19.54 17.86 -25.79
CA THR A 6 -20.73 18.70 -25.64
C THR A 6 -21.69 18.56 -26.82
N ARG A 7 -22.94 18.12 -26.58
CA ARG A 7 -24.10 18.50 -27.42
C ARG A 7 -25.33 18.89 -26.57
N ARG A 8 -25.84 20.08 -26.90
CA ARG A 8 -26.96 20.78 -26.28
C ARG A 8 -28.30 20.11 -26.58
N VAL A 9 -29.12 19.88 -25.56
CA VAL A 9 -30.59 19.72 -25.71
C VAL A 9 -31.32 20.66 -24.75
N ARG A 10 -32.35 21.32 -25.29
CA ARG A 10 -33.11 22.44 -24.71
C ARG A 10 -34.08 21.99 -23.61
N ARG A 11 -34.12 22.73 -22.51
CA ARG A 11 -35.18 22.68 -21.49
C ARG A 11 -36.54 23.12 -22.05
N ARG A 12 -37.62 22.46 -21.59
CA ARG A 12 -38.97 23.04 -21.50
C ARG A 12 -39.53 22.81 -20.09
N SER A 13 -40.01 23.90 -19.50
CA SER A 13 -40.69 24.00 -18.21
C SER A 13 -42.19 23.82 -18.38
N THR A 14 -42.88 23.26 -17.38
CA THR A 14 -44.29 23.57 -17.05
C THR A 14 -44.57 23.33 -15.56
N ILE A 15 -45.58 24.07 -15.08
CA ILE A 15 -45.88 24.50 -13.70
C ILE A 15 -47.17 23.80 -13.17
N ALA A 16 -47.31 23.78 -11.83
CA ALA A 16 -48.52 23.67 -10.98
C ALA A 16 -49.15 22.28 -10.74
N GLY A 17 -49.68 21.93 -9.56
CA GLY A 17 -49.86 22.67 -8.30
C GLY A 17 -50.70 21.89 -7.26
N ALA A 18 -50.81 22.47 -6.06
CA ALA A 18 -51.85 22.36 -5.02
C ALA A 18 -51.94 21.16 -4.03
N ALA A 19 -51.47 21.43 -2.79
CA ALA A 19 -52.06 21.28 -1.44
C ALA A 19 -53.25 20.33 -1.11
N ALA A 20 -53.16 19.61 0.03
CA ALA A 20 -54.05 19.77 1.21
C ALA A 20 -53.66 18.89 2.45
N THR A 21 -53.60 19.57 3.60
CA THR A 21 -53.79 19.27 5.05
C THR A 21 -54.80 18.14 5.40
N LEU A 22 -54.94 17.50 6.59
CA LEU A 22 -54.57 17.68 8.02
C LEU A 22 -55.04 16.39 8.78
N LEU A 23 -54.42 15.97 9.91
CA LEU A 23 -55.04 15.75 11.25
C LEU A 23 -54.27 14.81 12.21
N LEU A 24 -54.21 15.29 13.46
CA LEU A 24 -53.56 14.78 14.67
C LEU A 24 -54.28 13.59 15.33
N ALA A 25 -53.56 12.83 16.18
CA ALA A 25 -53.97 12.51 17.56
C ALA A 25 -52.79 12.02 18.44
N LEU A 26 -52.82 12.40 19.73
CA LEU A 26 -51.80 12.21 20.78
C LEU A 26 -52.10 11.01 21.71
N SER A 27 -51.02 10.29 22.12
CA SER A 27 -50.58 9.77 23.47
C SER A 27 -51.57 9.08 24.45
N PRO A 28 -51.19 8.51 25.64
CA PRO A 28 -49.87 8.18 26.24
C PRO A 28 -49.72 6.78 26.95
N ALA A 29 -48.46 6.45 27.32
CA ALA A 29 -47.91 5.80 28.54
C ALA A 29 -48.45 4.48 29.14
N ALA A 30 -47.51 3.59 29.50
CA ALA A 30 -47.43 2.95 30.83
C ALA A 30 -46.04 2.36 31.10
N ALA A 31 -45.43 2.78 32.22
CA ALA A 31 -44.21 2.23 32.80
C ALA A 31 -44.58 1.26 33.93
N THR A 32 -43.86 0.16 34.07
CA THR A 32 -43.88 -0.69 35.27
C THR A 32 -42.47 -1.10 35.64
N ALA A 33 -42.05 -0.66 36.83
CA ALA A 33 -40.83 -1.07 37.50
C ALA A 33 -41.02 -2.42 38.20
N ALA A 34 -40.05 -3.32 38.07
CA ALA A 34 -39.91 -4.49 38.92
C ALA A 34 -38.44 -4.66 39.31
N THR A 35 -38.14 -4.45 40.59
CA THR A 35 -36.85 -4.72 41.23
C THR A 35 -36.76 -6.18 41.62
N ALA A 36 -35.74 -6.89 41.14
CA ALA A 36 -35.30 -8.17 41.71
C ALA A 36 -33.76 -8.21 41.73
N THR A 37 -33.22 -8.31 42.94
CA THR A 37 -31.80 -8.48 43.26
C THR A 37 -31.36 -9.92 43.02
N ALA A 38 -30.29 -10.13 42.24
CA ALA A 38 -29.56 -11.41 42.18
C ALA A 38 -28.07 -11.19 41.89
N ALA A 39 -27.26 -12.10 42.43
CA ALA A 39 -25.81 -12.08 42.65
C ALA A 39 -24.93 -11.69 41.45
N THR A 40 -23.86 -10.91 41.73
CA THR A 40 -22.79 -10.59 40.80
C THR A 40 -21.78 -11.73 40.72
N ALA A 41 -21.85 -12.51 39.64
CA ALA A 41 -20.69 -13.21 39.09
C ALA A 41 -20.05 -12.27 38.06
N THR A 42 -18.75 -12.00 38.19
CA THR A 42 -18.00 -11.24 37.19
C THR A 42 -17.71 -12.13 35.98
N GLU A 43 -18.63 -12.13 35.01
CA GLU A 43 -18.35 -12.51 33.62
C GLU A 43 -17.56 -11.38 32.95
N ALA A 44 -16.48 -11.74 32.27
CA ALA A 44 -15.80 -10.84 31.36
C ALA A 44 -16.79 -10.38 30.27
N ALA A 45 -17.09 -9.09 30.23
CA ALA A 45 -17.99 -8.53 29.23
C ALA A 45 -17.33 -8.64 27.86
N ALA A 46 -17.76 -9.60 27.06
CA ALA A 46 -17.66 -9.48 25.61
C ALA A 46 -18.38 -8.19 25.22
N ALA A 47 -17.72 -7.34 24.43
CA ALA A 47 -18.35 -6.16 23.86
C ALA A 47 -19.64 -6.58 23.15
N PRO A 48 -20.75 -5.82 23.29
CA PRO A 48 -21.98 -6.15 22.60
C PRO A 48 -21.71 -6.09 21.09
N THR A 49 -21.89 -7.22 20.39
CA THR A 49 -22.01 -7.23 18.95
C THR A 49 -23.23 -6.38 18.63
N ALA A 50 -23.01 -5.16 18.12
CA ALA A 50 -24.10 -4.34 17.61
C ALA A 50 -24.87 -5.15 16.56
N ASP A 51 -26.20 -5.14 16.64
CA ASP A 51 -27.01 -5.69 15.55
C ASP A 51 -26.58 -5.04 14.23
N PRO A 52 -26.44 -5.80 13.13
CA PRO A 52 -25.99 -5.24 11.87
C PRO A 52 -26.98 -4.16 11.43
N THR A 53 -26.49 -2.93 11.26
CA THR A 53 -27.28 -1.82 10.70
C THR A 53 -27.81 -2.27 9.34
N PRO A 54 -29.13 -2.31 9.12
CA PRO A 54 -29.66 -2.71 7.84
C PRO A 54 -29.17 -1.74 6.76
N ALA A 55 -28.54 -2.28 5.73
CA ALA A 55 -27.94 -1.47 4.68
C ALA A 55 -29.00 -0.61 3.97
N PRO A 56 -28.72 0.69 3.74
CA PRO A 56 -29.62 1.54 2.99
C PRO A 56 -29.74 1.05 1.54
N PRO A 57 -30.81 1.37 0.81
CA PRO A 57 -30.99 0.93 -0.58
C PRO A 57 -30.03 1.61 -1.56
N VAL A 58 -29.47 2.76 -1.18
CA VAL A 58 -28.52 3.58 -1.97
C VAL A 58 -27.51 4.21 -1.01
N PHE A 59 -26.34 4.59 -1.52
CA PHE A 59 -25.34 5.34 -0.77
C PHE A 59 -25.91 6.70 -0.31
N GLY A 60 -25.66 7.02 0.96
CA GLY A 60 -26.06 8.28 1.57
C GLY A 60 -25.05 9.42 1.35
N GLN A 61 -25.27 10.53 2.06
CA GLN A 61 -24.28 11.61 2.21
C GLN A 61 -23.25 11.30 3.30
N ASP A 62 -23.44 10.20 4.01
CA ASP A 62 -22.65 9.71 5.12
C ASP A 62 -22.42 8.21 4.97
N TRP A 63 -21.32 7.72 5.52
CA TRP A 63 -20.91 6.31 5.50
C TRP A 63 -20.01 6.00 6.69
N ASP A 64 -19.91 4.71 7.03
CA ASP A 64 -19.06 4.23 8.10
C ASP A 64 -17.58 4.56 7.84
N ASP A 65 -16.82 4.75 8.92
CA ASP A 65 -15.38 4.93 8.87
C ASP A 65 -14.69 3.78 8.10
N PRO A 66 -13.67 4.08 7.25
CA PRO A 66 -12.92 3.07 6.52
C PRO A 66 -12.32 1.99 7.42
N ARG A 67 -12.35 0.73 6.96
CA ARG A 67 -11.77 -0.43 7.66
C ARG A 67 -10.92 -1.27 6.73
N THR A 68 -9.95 -1.99 7.26
CA THR A 68 -9.13 -2.96 6.50
C THR A 68 -9.20 -4.34 7.15
N ALA A 69 -9.23 -5.41 6.35
CA ALA A 69 -9.27 -6.77 6.88
C ALA A 69 -7.89 -7.31 7.32
N THR A 70 -6.80 -6.58 7.05
CA THR A 70 -5.43 -7.02 7.38
C THR A 70 -5.25 -7.30 8.87
N GLN A 71 -4.42 -8.29 9.20
CA GLN A 71 -4.13 -8.64 10.59
C GLN A 71 -3.54 -7.43 11.35
N PRO A 72 -4.11 -7.09 12.51
CA PRO A 72 -3.53 -6.08 13.38
C PRO A 72 -2.10 -6.40 13.83
N VAL A 73 -1.32 -5.37 14.15
CA VAL A 73 0.02 -5.54 14.73
C VAL A 73 -0.11 -6.18 16.11
N ASP A 74 0.55 -7.32 16.32
CA ASP A 74 0.57 -8.01 17.61
C ASP A 74 1.54 -7.32 18.56
N ARG A 75 0.99 -6.49 19.46
CA ARG A 75 1.76 -5.61 20.35
C ARG A 75 2.16 -6.36 21.63
N PRO A 76 3.45 -6.32 22.04
CA PRO A 76 3.88 -6.86 23.32
C PRO A 76 3.16 -6.20 24.50
N ASP A 77 2.79 -6.99 25.51
CA ASP A 77 2.29 -6.48 26.80
C ASP A 77 3.46 -6.14 27.74
N THR A 78 4.34 -5.23 27.29
CA THR A 78 5.50 -4.75 28.05
C THR A 78 5.35 -3.27 28.41
N GLU A 79 6.25 -2.77 29.28
CA GLU A 79 6.35 -1.33 29.53
C GLU A 79 6.57 -0.59 28.20
N SER A 80 5.79 0.47 27.95
CA SER A 80 5.87 1.21 26.70
C SER A 80 5.75 2.72 26.89
N CYS A 81 6.34 3.48 25.96
CA CYS A 81 6.09 4.92 25.84
C CYS A 81 5.64 5.28 24.44
N THR A 82 4.76 6.28 24.36
CA THR A 82 4.29 6.83 23.10
C THR A 82 4.82 8.24 22.91
N VAL A 83 5.33 8.54 21.71
CA VAL A 83 5.79 9.86 21.29
C VAL A 83 5.00 10.30 20.06
N ARG A 84 4.34 11.46 20.15
CA ARG A 84 3.72 12.09 18.98
C ARG A 84 4.78 12.73 18.11
N ILE A 85 4.85 12.30 16.85
CA ILE A 85 5.82 12.81 15.87
C ILE A 85 5.17 13.70 14.80
N VAL A 86 3.87 13.54 14.56
CA VAL A 86 3.07 14.41 13.69
C VAL A 86 1.78 14.79 14.39
N ASP A 87 1.43 16.07 14.28
CA ASP A 87 0.13 16.64 14.68
C ASP A 87 -0.10 17.84 13.75
N ASN A 88 -0.86 17.64 12.66
CA ASN A 88 -0.97 18.64 11.61
C ASN A 88 -2.26 18.55 10.78
N GLU A 89 -2.81 19.72 10.47
CA GLU A 89 -3.82 19.90 9.43
C GLU A 89 -3.16 20.14 8.07
N PHE A 90 -3.28 19.19 7.16
CA PHE A 90 -2.75 19.32 5.80
C PHE A 90 -3.77 20.05 4.90
N VAL A 91 -3.49 21.31 4.59
CA VAL A 91 -4.39 22.19 3.81
C VAL A 91 -3.82 22.64 2.46
N ASN A 92 -2.54 22.36 2.22
CA ASN A 92 -1.79 22.78 1.03
C ASN A 92 -0.68 21.74 0.72
N PHE A 93 0.34 22.13 -0.03
CA PHE A 93 1.46 21.27 -0.44
C PHE A 93 2.71 21.41 0.44
N ASP A 94 2.61 22.07 1.60
CA ASP A 94 3.73 22.24 2.52
C ASP A 94 4.09 20.91 3.19
N VAL A 95 5.39 20.68 3.39
CA VAL A 95 5.90 19.54 4.15
C VAL A 95 5.87 19.90 5.64
N TYR A 96 5.15 19.12 6.43
CA TYR A 96 5.22 19.23 7.90
C TYR A 96 6.61 18.81 8.37
N THR A 97 7.18 19.58 9.29
CA THR A 97 8.49 19.27 9.88
C THR A 97 8.45 19.39 11.40
N ALA A 98 9.06 18.43 12.09
CA ALA A 98 9.20 18.45 13.54
C ALA A 98 10.51 17.78 13.99
N GLN A 99 10.94 18.08 15.21
CA GLN A 99 12.06 17.37 15.83
C GLN A 99 11.51 16.24 16.70
N TYR A 100 11.93 15.02 16.41
CA TYR A 100 11.73 13.87 17.27
C TYR A 100 12.92 13.72 18.23
N ALA A 101 12.64 13.23 19.44
CA ALA A 101 13.63 12.73 20.37
C ALA A 101 13.11 11.43 21.00
N PRO A 102 14.00 10.47 21.30
CA PRO A 102 13.61 9.22 21.94
C PRO A 102 12.92 9.47 23.29
N PRO A 103 11.92 8.67 23.68
CA PRO A 103 11.25 8.82 24.97
C PRO A 103 12.25 8.54 26.11
N ALA A 104 12.42 9.51 27.01
CA ALA A 104 13.40 9.39 28.09
C ALA A 104 13.10 8.25 29.07
N ASP A 105 11.82 7.95 29.30
CA ASP A 105 11.35 6.97 30.28
C ASP A 105 11.47 5.51 29.77
N CYS A 106 11.66 5.31 28.46
CA CYS A 106 11.94 4.00 27.86
C CYS A 106 13.03 4.07 26.78
N ALA A 107 14.06 4.88 27.05
CA ALA A 107 15.27 4.84 26.25
C ALA A 107 15.98 3.50 26.49
N GLY A 108 16.24 2.73 25.44
CA GLY A 108 16.88 1.42 25.59
C GLY A 108 16.66 0.49 24.41
N ASP A 109 16.76 -0.80 24.69
CA ASP A 109 16.49 -1.86 23.73
C ASP A 109 15.00 -2.19 23.70
N TRP A 110 14.42 -2.07 22.52
CA TRP A 110 12.99 -2.29 22.29
C TRP A 110 12.77 -3.68 21.70
N SER A 111 11.70 -4.35 22.16
CA SER A 111 11.19 -5.57 21.53
C SER A 111 10.40 -5.24 20.27
N MET A 112 9.72 -4.09 20.25
CA MET A 112 8.93 -3.62 19.13
C MET A 112 8.82 -2.09 19.13
N VAL A 113 8.70 -1.50 17.94
CA VAL A 113 8.26 -0.11 17.75
C VAL A 113 7.12 -0.09 16.74
N VAL A 114 5.98 0.49 17.12
CA VAL A 114 4.79 0.58 16.26
C VAL A 114 4.51 2.04 15.92
N LEU A 115 4.26 2.30 14.65
CA LEU A 115 3.73 3.56 14.14
C LEU A 115 2.22 3.47 14.08
N ASP A 116 1.56 4.43 14.70
CA ASP A 116 0.10 4.61 14.71
C ASP A 116 -0.24 5.92 14.01
N LEU A 117 -0.90 5.85 12.86
CA LEU A 117 -1.49 7.02 12.19
C LEU A 117 -2.98 7.08 12.52
N HIS A 118 -3.45 8.25 12.95
CA HIS A 118 -4.87 8.57 13.04
C HIS A 118 -5.17 9.77 12.16
N GLY A 119 -6.18 9.63 11.30
CA GLY A 119 -6.63 10.70 10.43
C GLY A 119 -8.12 10.97 10.58
N SER A 120 -8.51 12.22 10.34
CA SER A 120 -9.91 12.60 10.14
C SER A 120 -10.05 13.63 9.02
N VAL A 121 -11.17 13.57 8.31
CA VAL A 121 -11.50 14.52 7.24
C VAL A 121 -13.01 14.62 7.04
N ALA A 122 -13.52 15.82 6.82
CA ALA A 122 -14.93 16.08 6.57
C ALA A 122 -15.16 16.97 5.34
N GLY A 123 -16.29 16.78 4.67
CA GLY A 123 -16.70 17.59 3.53
C GLY A 123 -16.31 16.95 2.20
N ARG A 124 -15.68 17.71 1.31
CA ARG A 124 -15.32 17.23 -0.03
C ARG A 124 -13.82 17.21 -0.24
N GLN A 125 -13.26 16.03 -0.52
CA GLN A 125 -11.85 15.87 -0.85
C GLN A 125 -11.66 14.62 -1.72
N PHE A 126 -10.56 14.56 -2.47
CA PHE A 126 -10.07 13.34 -3.11
C PHE A 126 -8.95 12.71 -2.29
N ASP A 127 -8.66 11.45 -2.57
CA ASP A 127 -7.54 10.72 -1.97
C ASP A 127 -6.20 11.38 -2.25
N ARG A 128 -5.32 11.36 -1.25
CA ARG A 128 -3.99 11.96 -1.28
C ARG A 128 -2.94 10.91 -0.98
N LEU A 129 -1.98 10.76 -1.87
CA LEU A 129 -0.77 10.00 -1.61
C LEU A 129 0.17 10.83 -0.72
N GLY A 130 0.63 10.22 0.37
CA GLY A 130 1.50 10.84 1.36
C GLY A 130 2.66 9.94 1.76
N TRP A 131 3.66 10.56 2.38
CA TRP A 131 4.85 9.87 2.90
C TRP A 131 5.29 10.47 4.23
N LEU A 132 5.97 9.66 5.03
CA LEU A 132 6.64 10.05 6.27
C LEU A 132 8.11 9.63 6.19
N ARG A 133 9.00 10.56 6.53
CA ARG A 133 10.43 10.35 6.66
C ARG A 133 10.90 10.69 8.06
N ILE A 134 11.87 9.94 8.54
CA ILE A 134 12.59 10.21 9.80
C ILE A 134 14.08 10.23 9.47
N GLY A 135 14.77 11.34 9.77
CA GLY A 135 16.18 11.52 9.39
C GLY A 135 16.43 11.38 7.87
N GLY A 136 15.43 11.72 7.04
CA GLY A 136 15.45 11.54 5.59
C GLY A 136 15.12 10.12 5.09
N VAL A 137 15.06 9.12 5.97
CA VAL A 137 14.70 7.72 5.63
C VAL A 137 13.19 7.62 5.42
N PRO A 138 12.69 7.10 4.28
CA PRO A 138 11.27 6.82 4.12
C PRO A 138 10.86 5.63 4.99
N VAL A 139 9.98 5.88 5.96
CA VAL A 139 9.50 4.86 6.90
C VAL A 139 8.05 4.44 6.64
N PHE A 140 7.27 5.31 5.99
CA PHE A 140 5.86 5.05 5.72
C PHE A 140 5.36 5.82 4.49
N LYS A 141 4.44 5.18 3.76
CA LYS A 141 3.79 5.73 2.57
C LYS A 141 2.34 5.24 2.55
N THR A 142 1.41 6.11 2.18
CA THR A 142 -0.04 5.90 2.38
C THR A 142 -0.86 6.67 1.35
N SER A 143 -2.08 6.22 1.11
CA SER A 143 -3.15 7.01 0.48
C SER A 143 -4.26 7.28 1.49
N THR A 144 -4.85 8.47 1.46
CA THR A 144 -5.99 8.81 2.33
C THR A 144 -7.32 8.31 1.76
N PRO A 145 -8.34 8.05 2.59
CA PRO A 145 -9.71 7.88 2.12
C PRO A 145 -10.30 9.18 1.54
N GLU A 146 -11.33 9.04 0.72
CA GLU A 146 -12.24 10.13 0.38
C GLU A 146 -13.34 10.30 1.47
N PRO A 147 -13.62 11.53 1.95
CA PRO A 147 -14.50 11.77 3.09
C PRO A 147 -15.98 11.84 2.74
N SER A 148 -16.81 11.57 3.76
CA SER A 148 -18.22 11.93 3.77
C SER A 148 -18.43 13.41 4.08
N ALA A 149 -19.65 13.92 3.82
CA ALA A 149 -19.95 15.32 4.12
C ALA A 149 -19.90 15.63 5.63
N PRO A 150 -20.44 14.78 6.53
CA PRO A 150 -20.25 14.92 7.97
C PRO A 150 -18.81 14.63 8.44
N GLY A 151 -18.12 13.75 7.74
CA GLY A 151 -16.73 13.38 7.96
C GLY A 151 -16.55 11.94 8.41
N ILE A 152 -15.30 11.49 8.30
CA ILE A 152 -14.84 10.16 8.65
C ILE A 152 -13.56 10.25 9.48
N ALA A 153 -13.25 9.18 10.20
CA ALA A 153 -11.95 8.92 10.79
C ALA A 153 -11.37 7.60 10.26
N TRP A 154 -10.05 7.47 10.25
CA TRP A 154 -9.37 6.21 9.92
C TRP A 154 -8.08 6.07 10.72
N SER A 155 -7.59 4.84 10.81
CA SER A 155 -6.31 4.53 11.44
C SER A 155 -5.50 3.56 10.61
N VAL A 156 -4.17 3.67 10.72
CA VAL A 156 -3.21 2.74 10.14
C VAL A 156 -2.17 2.41 11.18
N GLU A 157 -1.84 1.14 11.33
CA GLU A 157 -0.74 0.70 12.18
C GLU A 157 0.34 -0.01 11.36
N LYS A 158 1.59 0.21 11.73
CA LYS A 158 2.73 -0.39 11.06
C LYS A 158 3.83 -0.72 12.06
N ASP A 159 4.28 -1.97 12.04
CA ASP A 159 5.53 -2.36 12.69
C ASP A 159 6.71 -1.66 11.99
N VAL A 160 7.40 -0.80 12.73
CA VAL A 160 8.57 -0.03 12.29
C VAL A 160 9.82 -0.42 13.09
N THR A 161 9.80 -1.58 13.75
CA THR A 161 10.89 -2.08 14.60
C THR A 161 12.21 -2.18 13.85
N GLU A 162 12.20 -2.50 12.57
CA GLU A 162 13.43 -2.54 11.77
C GLU A 162 14.16 -1.19 11.66
N TYR A 163 13.47 -0.09 11.92
CA TYR A 163 14.03 1.25 11.94
C TYR A 163 14.45 1.69 13.36
N ALA A 164 14.46 0.79 14.35
CA ALA A 164 14.75 1.13 15.75
C ALA A 164 16.05 1.92 15.92
N GLU A 165 17.14 1.54 15.24
CA GLU A 165 18.42 2.25 15.33
C GLU A 165 18.34 3.72 14.88
N LEU A 166 17.48 4.04 13.91
CA LEU A 166 17.22 5.42 13.49
C LEU A 166 16.56 6.24 14.61
N LEU A 167 15.77 5.59 15.45
CA LEU A 167 14.92 6.18 16.50
C LEU A 167 15.63 6.32 17.85
N ARG A 168 16.85 5.77 18.02
CA ARG A 168 17.62 5.91 19.26
C ARG A 168 18.14 7.33 19.51
N ASP A 169 18.11 8.19 18.50
CA ASP A 169 18.64 9.53 18.56
C ASP A 169 17.60 10.57 18.11
N PRO A 170 17.78 11.85 18.45
CA PRO A 170 17.01 12.92 17.85
C PRO A 170 17.13 12.96 16.32
N ARG A 171 16.00 13.14 15.64
CA ARG A 171 15.89 13.18 14.17
C ARG A 171 14.86 14.21 13.72
N LEU A 172 15.07 14.73 12.52
CA LEU A 172 14.02 15.48 11.82
C LEU A 172 12.95 14.50 11.34
N VAL A 173 11.69 14.82 11.64
CA VAL A 173 10.51 14.16 11.09
C VAL A 173 9.96 15.04 9.99
N GLU A 174 9.65 14.44 8.85
CA GLU A 174 9.04 15.12 7.71
C GLU A 174 7.83 14.32 7.25
N MET A 175 6.67 14.96 7.14
CA MET A 175 5.48 14.34 6.56
C MET A 175 4.91 15.21 5.46
N TYR A 176 4.59 14.58 4.34
CA TYR A 176 3.94 15.23 3.22
C TYR A 176 2.61 14.55 2.93
N LEU A 177 1.58 15.37 2.78
CA LEU A 177 0.27 14.97 2.32
C LEU A 177 -0.34 16.14 1.55
N GLY A 178 0.00 16.22 0.26
CA GLY A 178 -0.32 17.39 -0.57
C GLY A 178 -1.83 17.58 -0.77
N ASN A 179 -2.38 18.66 -0.23
CA ASN A 179 -3.81 18.93 -0.25
C ASN A 179 -4.17 20.24 -0.98
N VAL A 180 -5.42 20.37 -1.38
CA VAL A 180 -6.01 21.61 -1.90
C VAL A 180 -7.29 21.87 -1.11
N VAL A 181 -7.33 23.00 -0.40
CA VAL A 181 -8.52 23.46 0.32
C VAL A 181 -9.04 24.76 -0.28
N ASN A 182 -10.29 24.75 -0.74
CA ASN A 182 -10.97 25.91 -1.35
C ASN A 182 -12.51 25.75 -1.26
N GLU A 183 -13.25 26.62 -1.97
CA GLU A 183 -14.73 26.60 -1.99
C GLU A 183 -15.35 25.31 -2.55
N THR A 184 -14.58 24.50 -3.29
CA THR A 184 -15.01 23.21 -3.85
C THR A 184 -14.49 22.03 -3.03
N TYR A 185 -13.20 22.05 -2.70
CA TYR A 185 -12.54 21.01 -1.91
C TYR A 185 -12.39 21.50 -0.48
N THR A 186 -13.33 21.13 0.38
CA THR A 186 -13.42 21.67 1.74
C THR A 186 -12.74 20.79 2.78
N GLY A 187 -12.33 19.57 2.42
CA GLY A 187 -11.76 18.61 3.36
C GLY A 187 -10.34 18.96 3.75
N ILE A 188 -10.17 19.27 5.03
CA ILE A 188 -8.89 19.39 5.73
C ILE A 188 -8.53 18.00 6.26
N LEU A 189 -7.33 17.53 5.93
CA LEU A 189 -6.80 16.25 6.41
C LEU A 189 -6.10 16.52 7.74
N ASP A 190 -6.78 16.26 8.85
CA ASP A 190 -6.23 16.36 10.20
C ASP A 190 -5.59 15.00 10.55
N VAL A 191 -4.27 15.00 10.74
CA VAL A 191 -3.49 13.77 10.92
C VAL A 191 -2.57 13.88 12.10
N THR A 192 -2.61 12.83 12.94
CA THR A 192 -1.62 12.59 13.98
C THR A 192 -0.87 11.29 13.69
N VAL A 193 0.41 11.26 14.05
CA VAL A 193 1.23 10.04 14.00
C VAL A 193 1.98 9.89 15.31
N ASP A 194 1.83 8.73 15.91
CA ASP A 194 2.48 8.32 17.15
C ASP A 194 3.46 7.17 16.90
N LEU A 195 4.57 7.18 17.64
CA LEU A 195 5.47 6.03 17.76
C LEU A 195 5.35 5.47 19.17
N THR A 196 4.96 4.20 19.29
CA THR A 196 4.91 3.48 20.57
C THR A 196 6.07 2.50 20.65
N PHE A 197 6.93 2.68 21.66
CA PHE A 197 8.13 1.91 21.93
C PHE A 197 7.85 0.90 23.03
N TYR A 198 7.94 -0.39 22.72
CA TYR A 198 7.74 -1.48 23.65
C TYR A 198 9.09 -1.94 24.18
N ALA A 199 9.31 -1.81 25.49
CA ALA A 199 10.57 -2.19 26.13
C ALA A 199 10.77 -3.70 26.02
N ALA A 200 12.04 -4.10 25.86
CA ALA A 200 12.41 -5.50 25.94
C ALA A 200 12.40 -6.02 27.39
N ASP A 201 12.00 -7.27 27.57
CA ASP A 201 12.07 -8.00 28.83
C ASP A 201 12.47 -9.48 28.63
N GLY A 202 12.21 -10.34 29.63
CA GLY A 202 12.56 -11.75 29.57
C GLY A 202 11.66 -12.60 28.65
N GLU A 203 10.42 -12.17 28.41
CA GLU A 203 9.47 -12.84 27.51
C GLU A 203 9.59 -12.27 26.08
N TRP A 204 9.77 -10.95 25.99
CA TRP A 204 9.92 -10.19 24.76
C TRP A 204 11.33 -9.61 24.66
N PRO A 205 12.32 -10.38 24.19
CA PRO A 205 13.69 -9.89 24.08
C PRO A 205 13.81 -8.75 23.05
N ALA A 206 14.91 -8.01 23.14
CA ALA A 206 15.24 -6.96 22.18
C ALA A 206 15.21 -7.50 20.74
N ALA A 207 14.60 -6.73 19.83
CA ALA A 207 14.53 -7.13 18.44
C ALA A 207 15.92 -7.12 17.80
N SER A 208 16.20 -8.15 16.99
CA SER A 208 17.37 -8.14 16.11
C SER A 208 17.08 -7.23 14.92
N THR A 209 17.59 -6.00 14.99
CA THR A 209 17.37 -4.95 13.99
C THR A 209 18.66 -4.69 13.20
N PRO A 210 18.58 -4.10 12.01
CA PRO A 210 19.76 -3.62 11.29
C PRO A 210 20.50 -2.57 12.10
N GLU A 211 21.83 -2.68 12.24
CA GLU A 211 22.63 -1.72 13.02
C GLU A 211 22.82 -0.36 12.31
N THR A 212 22.54 -0.28 11.00
CA THR A 212 22.54 0.99 10.24
C THR A 212 21.29 1.10 9.36
N VAL A 213 20.61 2.24 9.46
CA VAL A 213 19.43 2.62 8.67
C VAL A 213 19.67 4.02 8.10
N GLN A 214 19.64 4.16 6.78
CA GLN A 214 19.99 5.43 6.12
C GLN A 214 19.29 5.66 4.79
N PRO A 215 19.11 6.94 4.38
CA PRO A 215 18.61 7.28 3.06
C PRO A 215 19.78 7.29 2.04
N LEU A 216 19.47 7.57 0.77
CA LEU A 216 20.49 8.01 -0.18
C LEU A 216 20.97 9.42 0.17
N ALA A 217 22.29 9.61 0.16
CA ALA A 217 22.89 10.94 0.19
C ALA A 217 22.77 11.60 -1.18
N ASP A 218 22.65 12.93 -1.19
CA ASP A 218 22.54 13.75 -2.41
C ASP A 218 21.44 13.26 -3.37
N ALA A 219 20.35 12.72 -2.81
CA ALA A 219 19.28 12.12 -3.58
C ALA A 219 18.59 13.17 -4.47
N THR A 220 18.55 12.87 -5.76
CA THR A 220 17.77 13.60 -6.77
C THR A 220 16.77 12.63 -7.37
N GLY A 221 15.57 13.12 -7.69
CA GLY A 221 14.53 12.28 -8.26
C GLY A 221 13.67 13.03 -9.26
N GLY A 222 12.84 12.26 -9.98
CA GLY A 222 11.97 12.72 -11.06
C GLY A 222 11.83 11.63 -12.11
N ASP A 223 10.76 11.69 -12.90
CA ASP A 223 10.51 10.81 -14.05
C ASP A 223 10.66 9.31 -13.74
N GLY A 224 10.18 8.88 -12.57
CA GLY A 224 10.24 7.48 -12.14
C GLY A 224 11.62 6.97 -11.73
N ALA A 225 12.57 7.87 -11.50
CA ALA A 225 13.90 7.54 -11.01
C ALA A 225 14.30 8.30 -9.74
N THR A 226 15.17 7.70 -8.94
CA THR A 226 15.92 8.35 -7.86
C THR A 226 17.38 7.95 -7.96
N HIS A 227 18.26 8.95 -7.91
CA HIS A 227 19.72 8.79 -8.03
C HIS A 227 20.39 9.45 -6.82
N GLY A 228 21.40 8.82 -6.27
CA GLY A 228 22.18 9.39 -5.18
C GLY A 228 23.43 8.58 -4.91
N THR A 229 24.01 8.79 -3.74
CA THR A 229 25.16 8.02 -3.27
C THR A 229 24.88 7.30 -1.97
N LEU A 230 25.55 6.16 -1.79
CA LEU A 230 25.49 5.34 -0.60
C LEU A 230 26.91 5.07 -0.09
N THR A 231 27.14 5.31 1.20
CA THR A 231 28.32 4.84 1.91
C THR A 231 27.85 3.94 3.04
N VAL A 232 28.36 2.71 3.08
CA VAL A 232 28.01 1.74 4.13
C VAL A 232 29.16 1.59 5.12
N PRO A 233 28.89 1.16 6.38
CA PRO A 233 29.96 0.78 7.31
C PRO A 233 30.91 -0.24 6.69
N ALA A 234 32.22 -0.09 6.95
CA ALA A 234 33.26 -0.92 6.34
C ALA A 234 33.14 -2.41 6.73
N ASN A 235 32.44 -2.72 7.82
CA ASN A 235 32.17 -4.07 8.30
C ASN A 235 30.75 -4.54 7.99
N THR A 236 30.03 -3.90 7.07
CA THR A 236 28.71 -4.37 6.61
C THR A 236 28.78 -5.81 6.10
N GLU A 237 27.91 -6.71 6.57
CA GLU A 237 27.83 -8.10 6.08
C GLU A 237 26.53 -8.44 5.35
N ARG A 238 25.50 -7.60 5.49
CA ARG A 238 24.22 -7.71 4.77
C ARG A 238 23.67 -6.33 4.48
N LEU A 239 23.08 -6.14 3.30
CA LEU A 239 22.52 -4.86 2.87
C LEU A 239 21.23 -5.10 2.09
N LEU A 240 20.15 -4.43 2.49
CA LEU A 240 18.89 -4.40 1.75
C LEU A 240 18.54 -2.97 1.35
N ALA A 241 17.91 -2.82 0.20
CA ALA A 241 17.18 -1.62 -0.19
C ALA A 241 15.68 -1.88 -0.12
N GLN A 242 14.93 -0.92 0.38
CA GLN A 242 13.47 -0.95 0.52
C GLN A 242 12.86 0.16 -0.33
N VAL A 243 12.28 -0.21 -1.46
CA VAL A 243 11.82 0.74 -2.49
C VAL A 243 10.30 0.90 -2.42
N TYR A 244 9.82 2.10 -2.09
CA TYR A 244 8.39 2.42 -2.08
C TYR A 244 7.90 2.88 -3.46
N ALA A 245 7.80 1.95 -4.42
CA ALA A 245 7.43 2.27 -5.79
C ALA A 245 5.92 2.48 -5.96
N THR A 246 5.51 3.70 -6.31
CA THR A 246 4.10 4.04 -6.58
C THR A 246 3.94 4.88 -7.84
N GLY A 247 3.05 4.48 -8.73
CA GLY A 247 2.49 5.35 -9.76
C GLY A 247 1.34 6.20 -9.21
N SER A 248 1.22 7.45 -9.66
CA SER A 248 0.26 8.44 -9.16
C SER A 248 0.11 9.63 -10.12
N GLY A 249 -0.70 10.62 -9.74
CA GLY A 249 -0.72 11.95 -10.38
C GLY A 249 -1.95 12.25 -11.24
N GLY A 250 -3.02 11.46 -11.15
CA GLY A 250 -4.28 11.69 -11.87
C GLY A 250 -4.23 11.40 -13.37
N GLY A 251 -3.11 10.87 -13.87
CA GLY A 251 -2.86 10.53 -15.26
C GLY A 251 -2.69 9.03 -15.49
N CYS A 252 -2.13 8.66 -16.64
CA CYS A 252 -1.97 7.25 -17.04
C CYS A 252 -1.12 6.46 -16.03
N GLU A 253 -0.09 7.06 -15.41
CA GLU A 253 0.76 6.35 -14.43
C GLU A 253 0.07 6.04 -13.09
N GLU A 254 -1.11 6.60 -12.80
CA GLU A 254 -1.93 6.13 -11.67
C GLU A 254 -2.63 4.80 -12.00
N PHE A 255 -2.91 4.57 -13.28
CA PHE A 255 -3.62 3.41 -13.82
C PHE A 255 -2.73 2.61 -14.79
N TRP A 256 -1.42 2.66 -14.60
CA TRP A 256 -0.42 2.15 -15.55
C TRP A 256 -0.66 0.70 -15.99
N TYR A 257 -1.30 -0.09 -15.14
CA TYR A 257 -1.62 -1.49 -15.38
C TYR A 257 -2.72 -1.70 -16.44
N THR A 258 -3.46 -0.66 -16.84
CA THR A 258 -4.39 -0.68 -17.99
C THR A 258 -3.84 0.08 -19.20
N ALA A 259 -2.56 0.46 -19.19
CA ALA A 259 -2.00 1.26 -20.28
C ALA A 259 -1.97 0.47 -21.59
N ALA A 260 -2.68 0.95 -22.60
CA ALA A 260 -2.61 0.36 -23.92
C ALA A 260 -1.26 0.71 -24.60
N PRO A 261 -0.68 -0.17 -25.42
CA PRO A 261 0.49 0.15 -26.22
C PRO A 261 0.23 1.34 -27.16
N ALA A 262 1.23 2.21 -27.35
CA ALA A 262 1.10 3.43 -28.14
C ALA A 262 0.70 3.20 -29.61
N THR A 263 0.89 1.97 -30.10
CA THR A 263 0.47 1.52 -31.43
C THR A 263 -1.03 1.17 -31.52
N SER A 264 -1.79 1.28 -30.43
CA SER A 264 -3.24 1.05 -30.44
C SER A 264 -3.95 1.96 -31.45
N PRO A 265 -4.80 1.38 -32.34
CA PRO A 265 -5.37 2.08 -33.49
C PRO A 265 -6.45 3.11 -33.15
N ASP A 266 -6.97 3.08 -31.92
CA ASP A 266 -8.03 3.96 -31.43
C ASP A 266 -7.45 5.20 -30.70
N ASP A 267 -8.26 5.95 -29.94
CA ASP A 267 -7.82 7.09 -29.13
C ASP A 267 -7.88 6.86 -27.62
N TYR A 268 -7.76 5.60 -27.16
CA TYR A 268 -7.71 5.23 -25.73
C TYR A 268 -6.87 6.20 -24.91
N TRP A 269 -7.43 6.65 -23.78
CA TRP A 269 -6.90 7.80 -23.05
C TRP A 269 -5.51 7.55 -22.41
N CYS A 270 -5.20 6.30 -22.03
CA CYS A 270 -3.97 5.92 -21.34
C CYS A 270 -3.10 5.02 -22.22
N LYS A 271 -2.11 5.62 -22.88
CA LYS A 271 -1.18 4.91 -23.74
C LYS A 271 0.25 5.02 -23.23
N ALA A 272 1.00 3.92 -23.36
CA ALA A 272 2.44 3.84 -23.10
C ALA A 272 3.14 3.04 -24.22
N ALA A 273 4.43 3.25 -24.47
CA ALA A 273 5.18 2.66 -25.57
C ALA A 273 5.05 1.13 -25.60
N ASP A 274 5.33 0.48 -24.48
CA ASP A 274 5.25 -0.99 -24.33
C ASP A 274 3.98 -1.45 -23.59
N GLY A 275 3.04 -0.54 -23.35
CA GLY A 275 1.80 -0.79 -22.59
C GLY A 275 2.05 -0.91 -21.07
N PRO A 276 1.45 -1.90 -20.37
CA PRO A 276 1.37 -1.88 -18.92
C PRO A 276 2.60 -2.46 -18.19
N TRP A 277 3.69 -2.80 -18.89
CA TRP A 277 4.88 -3.33 -18.22
C TRP A 277 5.59 -2.27 -17.38
N ARG A 278 5.78 -2.54 -16.09
CA ARG A 278 6.58 -1.72 -15.17
C ARG A 278 7.48 -2.62 -14.33
N GLU A 279 8.75 -2.26 -14.19
CA GLU A 279 9.71 -2.99 -13.37
C GLU A 279 10.59 -2.05 -12.55
N VAL A 280 10.67 -2.27 -11.23
CA VAL A 280 11.63 -1.55 -10.39
C VAL A 280 13.00 -2.18 -10.56
N GLN A 281 13.97 -1.37 -10.96
CA GLN A 281 15.38 -1.73 -11.12
C GLN A 281 16.26 -0.92 -10.16
N VAL A 282 17.18 -1.60 -9.48
CA VAL A 282 18.20 -0.97 -8.63
C VAL A 282 19.56 -1.23 -9.24
N PHE A 283 20.33 -0.17 -9.48
CA PHE A 283 21.70 -0.23 -9.95
C PHE A 283 22.67 0.25 -8.88
N VAL A 284 23.83 -0.40 -8.83
CA VAL A 284 24.97 -0.02 -7.98
C VAL A 284 26.18 0.17 -8.89
N ASP A 285 26.76 1.37 -8.88
CA ASP A 285 27.86 1.79 -9.77
C ASP A 285 27.59 1.41 -11.25
N GLY A 286 26.37 1.67 -11.71
CA GLY A 286 25.91 1.38 -13.08
C GLY A 286 25.64 -0.11 -13.39
N THR A 287 25.80 -1.01 -12.41
CA THR A 287 25.52 -2.45 -12.57
C THR A 287 24.15 -2.79 -11.98
N LEU A 288 23.30 -3.47 -12.75
CA LEU A 288 22.00 -3.94 -12.27
C LEU A 288 22.20 -4.90 -11.09
N ALA A 289 21.66 -4.50 -9.93
CA ALA A 289 21.86 -5.17 -8.65
C ALA A 289 20.58 -5.84 -8.14
N GLY A 290 19.41 -5.32 -8.52
CA GLY A 290 18.12 -5.87 -8.15
C GLY A 290 17.01 -5.50 -9.13
N ILE A 291 16.00 -6.35 -9.21
CA ILE A 291 14.74 -6.10 -9.92
C ILE A 291 13.56 -6.36 -8.98
N GLY A 292 12.35 -5.92 -9.31
CA GLY A 292 11.13 -6.27 -8.59
C GLY A 292 9.86 -5.73 -9.25
N THR A 293 8.73 -6.39 -9.01
CA THR A 293 7.45 -5.96 -9.57
C THR A 293 6.81 -4.88 -8.68
N PRO A 294 6.50 -3.68 -9.21
CA PRO A 294 5.72 -2.70 -8.47
C PRO A 294 4.29 -3.20 -8.23
N TYR A 295 3.73 -2.88 -7.06
CA TYR A 295 2.36 -3.23 -6.74
C TYR A 295 1.39 -2.29 -7.49
N PRO A 296 0.38 -2.81 -8.21
CA PRO A 296 -0.61 -2.00 -8.93
C PRO A 296 -1.65 -1.45 -7.95
N HIS A 297 -1.25 -0.42 -7.19
CA HIS A 297 -2.11 0.20 -6.19
C HIS A 297 -3.39 0.76 -6.81
N VAL A 298 -4.54 0.36 -6.24
CA VAL A 298 -5.83 1.01 -6.50
C VAL A 298 -6.13 1.94 -5.32
N TYR A 299 -6.12 3.25 -5.56
CA TYR A 299 -6.42 4.24 -4.51
C TYR A 299 -7.94 4.47 -4.38
N THR A 300 -8.38 5.21 -3.36
CA THR A 300 -9.81 5.28 -3.01
C THR A 300 -10.67 6.11 -3.97
N GLY A 301 -10.06 6.76 -4.97
CA GLY A 301 -10.74 7.36 -6.13
C GLY A 301 -10.69 6.53 -7.41
N GLY A 302 -10.02 5.37 -7.39
CA GLY A 302 -9.66 4.59 -8.57
C GLY A 302 -10.84 3.96 -9.32
N TRP A 303 -10.60 3.57 -10.57
CA TRP A 303 -11.56 2.82 -11.40
C TRP A 303 -12.91 3.51 -11.61
N SER A 304 -12.90 4.85 -11.64
CA SER A 304 -14.05 5.74 -11.90
C SER A 304 -15.25 5.54 -10.96
N ASN A 305 -15.06 4.84 -9.84
CA ASN A 305 -16.16 4.41 -8.98
C ASN A 305 -15.72 4.35 -7.52
N PRO A 306 -15.65 5.51 -6.85
CA PRO A 306 -15.11 5.61 -5.50
C PRO A 306 -15.99 4.93 -4.44
N PHE A 307 -17.24 4.57 -4.78
CA PHE A 307 -18.17 3.86 -3.91
C PHE A 307 -17.72 2.42 -3.59
N LEU A 308 -16.80 1.84 -4.36
CA LEU A 308 -16.12 0.61 -3.98
C LEU A 308 -15.25 0.81 -2.73
N TRP A 309 -14.59 1.97 -2.64
CA TRP A 309 -13.41 2.17 -1.79
C TRP A 309 -13.65 3.00 -0.53
N TYR A 310 -14.76 3.75 -0.45
CA TYR A 310 -15.01 4.70 0.64
C TYR A 310 -14.94 4.08 2.03
N VAL A 311 -15.52 2.88 2.22
CA VAL A 311 -15.56 2.19 3.52
C VAL A 311 -14.57 1.02 3.57
N LEU A 312 -14.21 0.47 2.40
CA LEU A 312 -13.32 -0.67 2.27
C LEU A 312 -12.29 -0.36 1.18
N PRO A 313 -11.16 0.26 1.53
CA PRO A 313 -10.13 0.60 0.55
C PRO A 313 -9.54 -0.68 -0.05
N ALA A 314 -8.96 -0.56 -1.26
CA ALA A 314 -8.27 -1.69 -1.86
C ALA A 314 -7.08 -2.15 -0.98
N PRO A 315 -6.68 -3.43 -1.07
CA PRO A 315 -5.52 -3.94 -0.36
C PRO A 315 -4.29 -3.04 -0.52
N ARG A 316 -3.57 -2.79 0.59
CA ARG A 316 -2.37 -1.94 0.68
C ARG A 316 -2.54 -0.46 0.28
N ALA A 317 -3.75 0.06 0.11
CA ALA A 317 -3.94 1.49 -0.18
C ALA A 317 -3.48 2.38 1.00
N PHE A 318 -3.74 1.95 2.23
CA PHE A 318 -3.41 2.72 3.44
C PHE A 318 -2.00 2.45 3.99
N ASP A 319 -1.44 1.25 3.81
CA ASP A 319 -0.03 0.92 4.10
C ASP A 319 0.64 0.40 2.83
N VAL A 320 1.30 1.31 2.12
CA VAL A 320 2.08 0.95 0.93
C VAL A 320 3.33 0.21 1.40
N ARG A 321 3.46 -1.05 0.98
CA ARG A 321 4.60 -1.91 1.35
C ARG A 321 5.77 -1.69 0.40
N PRO A 322 7.02 -1.53 0.90
CA PRO A 322 8.17 -1.42 0.03
C PRO A 322 8.53 -2.76 -0.60
N ILE A 323 9.17 -2.69 -1.77
CA ILE A 323 9.84 -3.83 -2.40
C ILE A 323 11.20 -3.98 -1.76
N GLU A 324 11.46 -5.13 -1.14
CA GLU A 324 12.79 -5.46 -0.61
C GLU A 324 13.70 -5.99 -1.73
N ILE A 325 14.90 -5.43 -1.81
CA ILE A 325 15.95 -5.77 -2.76
C ILE A 325 17.22 -6.12 -1.98
N ASP A 326 17.72 -7.35 -2.15
CA ASP A 326 18.91 -7.82 -1.44
C ASP A 326 20.19 -7.47 -2.21
N LEU A 327 20.94 -6.50 -1.69
CA LEU A 327 22.18 -5.99 -2.28
C LEU A 327 23.43 -6.67 -1.69
N THR A 328 23.26 -7.67 -0.83
CA THR A 328 24.38 -8.37 -0.17
C THR A 328 25.46 -8.88 -1.13
N PRO A 329 25.16 -9.38 -2.34
CA PRO A 329 26.20 -9.75 -3.32
C PRO A 329 27.19 -8.64 -3.69
N PHE A 330 26.81 -7.37 -3.53
CA PHE A 330 27.64 -6.20 -3.84
C PHE A 330 28.44 -5.69 -2.63
N VAL A 331 28.15 -6.14 -1.41
CA VAL A 331 28.76 -5.59 -0.18
C VAL A 331 30.29 -5.59 -0.25
N GLY A 332 30.91 -6.65 -0.76
CA GLY A 332 32.37 -6.74 -0.89
C GLY A 332 33.01 -5.65 -1.77
N THR A 333 32.24 -4.97 -2.62
CA THR A 333 32.69 -3.81 -3.42
C THR A 333 32.29 -2.47 -2.82
N LEU A 334 31.38 -2.45 -1.83
CA LEU A 334 30.82 -1.25 -1.21
C LEU A 334 31.48 -0.86 0.12
N THR A 335 32.15 -1.80 0.78
CA THR A 335 32.77 -1.58 2.11
C THR A 335 34.09 -0.83 2.07
N ASP A 336 34.33 -0.04 1.01
CA ASP A 336 35.61 0.61 0.81
C ASP A 336 35.80 1.96 1.50
N GLY A 337 34.72 2.48 2.09
CA GLY A 337 34.67 3.76 2.79
C GLY A 337 34.43 4.94 1.86
N ARG A 338 34.20 4.71 0.57
CA ARG A 338 33.86 5.75 -0.41
C ARG A 338 32.33 5.77 -0.67
N PRO A 339 31.80 6.90 -1.17
CA PRO A 339 30.46 6.93 -1.74
C PRO A 339 30.38 6.13 -3.04
N HIS A 340 29.33 5.33 -3.19
CA HIS A 340 29.00 4.56 -4.39
C HIS A 340 27.71 5.09 -5.02
N GLU A 341 27.63 5.08 -6.35
CA GLU A 341 26.42 5.51 -7.04
C GLU A 341 25.32 4.47 -6.89
N VAL A 342 24.13 4.91 -6.52
CA VAL A 342 22.94 4.08 -6.51
C VAL A 342 21.84 4.79 -7.28
N SER A 343 21.21 4.06 -8.19
CA SER A 343 20.02 4.51 -8.90
C SER A 343 18.90 3.49 -8.80
N VAL A 344 17.69 4.00 -8.60
CA VAL A 344 16.45 3.23 -8.53
C VAL A 344 15.54 3.78 -9.62
N VAL A 345 15.07 2.94 -10.51
CA VAL A 345 14.32 3.34 -11.72
C VAL A 345 13.11 2.43 -11.88
N VAL A 346 12.00 2.98 -12.36
CA VAL A 346 10.87 2.20 -12.87
C VAL A 346 11.02 2.07 -14.38
N ASP A 347 11.55 0.94 -14.84
CA ASP A 347 11.61 0.59 -16.26
C ASP A 347 10.19 0.48 -16.83
N GLY A 348 10.01 0.98 -18.06
CA GLY A 348 8.71 1.09 -18.72
C GLY A 348 7.85 2.29 -18.30
N ALA A 349 8.21 3.05 -17.26
CA ALA A 349 7.48 4.26 -16.87
C ALA A 349 7.63 5.38 -17.91
N GLU A 350 6.54 6.11 -18.18
CA GLU A 350 6.53 7.24 -19.10
C GLU A 350 6.24 8.56 -18.40
N GLY A 351 7.24 9.45 -18.41
CA GLY A 351 7.08 10.82 -17.91
C GLY A 351 6.92 10.91 -16.39
N VAL A 352 6.06 11.84 -15.95
CA VAL A 352 5.85 12.17 -14.53
C VAL A 352 4.74 11.31 -13.93
N GLY A 353 4.91 10.86 -12.68
CA GLY A 353 3.87 10.14 -11.95
C GLY A 353 4.40 9.05 -11.01
N TRP A 354 5.62 8.58 -11.24
CA TRP A 354 6.28 7.59 -10.38
C TRP A 354 7.17 8.22 -9.31
N ASP A 355 7.10 7.66 -8.12
CA ASP A 355 7.97 7.95 -6.99
C ASP A 355 8.53 6.65 -6.40
N VAL A 356 9.84 6.63 -6.09
CA VAL A 356 10.59 5.45 -5.64
C VAL A 356 11.53 5.76 -4.45
N PRO A 357 11.04 6.39 -3.37
CA PRO A 357 11.87 6.70 -2.23
C PRO A 357 12.35 5.38 -1.62
N THR A 358 13.63 5.36 -1.25
CA THR A 358 14.33 4.13 -0.89
C THR A 358 15.04 4.27 0.45
N ALA A 359 14.80 3.33 1.35
CA ALA A 359 15.55 3.17 2.59
C ALA A 359 16.60 2.06 2.44
N PHE A 360 17.77 2.24 3.05
CA PHE A 360 18.82 1.23 3.11
C PHE A 360 19.00 0.76 4.54
N VAL A 361 19.00 -0.55 4.72
CA VAL A 361 19.20 -1.19 6.02
C VAL A 361 20.34 -2.19 5.91
N SER A 362 21.29 -2.13 6.84
CA SER A 362 22.47 -3.00 6.81
C SER A 362 22.82 -3.58 8.17
N TRP A 363 23.35 -4.80 8.13
CA TRP A 363 23.90 -5.49 9.30
C TRP A 363 25.42 -5.50 9.26
N GLN A 364 26.06 -5.45 10.43
CA GLN A 364 27.51 -5.35 10.55
C GLN A 364 28.13 -6.57 11.25
N ASP A 365 29.36 -6.92 10.84
CA ASP A 365 30.20 -7.90 11.50
C ASP A 365 31.00 -7.23 12.62
N GLU A 366 30.51 -7.34 13.86
CA GLU A 366 31.15 -6.77 15.06
C GLU A 366 32.55 -7.35 15.34
N GLY A 367 32.88 -8.51 14.77
CA GLY A 367 34.19 -9.14 14.91
C GLY A 367 35.25 -8.59 13.95
N SER A 368 34.88 -7.71 13.03
CA SER A 368 35.78 -7.16 12.02
C SER A 368 35.69 -5.64 11.94
N GLU A 369 36.85 -4.98 11.83
CA GLU A 369 36.90 -3.54 11.49
C GLU A 369 36.49 -3.30 10.03
N ARG A 370 36.65 -4.32 9.17
CA ARG A 370 36.33 -4.25 7.75
C ARG A 370 36.15 -5.63 7.15
N VAL A 371 35.07 -5.80 6.37
CA VAL A 371 34.94 -6.98 5.50
C VAL A 371 35.48 -6.66 4.10
N THR A 372 36.09 -7.66 3.48
CA THR A 372 36.54 -7.59 2.07
C THR A 372 35.79 -8.60 1.24
N GLY A 373 35.66 -8.39 -0.05
CA GLY A 373 34.94 -9.35 -0.87
C GLY A 373 34.99 -9.03 -2.36
N ALA A 374 34.12 -9.69 -3.11
CA ALA A 374 33.94 -9.40 -4.52
C ALA A 374 32.54 -9.78 -4.99
N LEU A 375 32.02 -8.98 -5.92
CA LEU A 375 30.95 -9.41 -6.80
C LEU A 375 31.51 -10.42 -7.79
N THR A 376 30.89 -11.59 -7.87
CA THR A 376 31.32 -12.70 -8.76
C THR A 376 30.40 -12.90 -9.95
N ARG A 377 29.16 -12.40 -9.86
CA ARG A 377 28.17 -12.47 -10.94
C ARG A 377 27.15 -11.35 -10.81
N SER A 378 26.87 -10.68 -11.91
CA SER A 378 25.59 -10.01 -12.17
C SER A 378 25.16 -10.41 -13.58
N ALA A 379 24.07 -11.16 -13.67
CA ALA A 379 23.60 -11.72 -14.93
C ALA A 379 22.08 -11.62 -14.99
N ALA A 380 21.59 -10.76 -15.88
CA ALA A 380 20.18 -10.61 -16.21
C ALA A 380 19.86 -11.33 -17.53
N SER A 381 18.64 -11.84 -17.66
CA SER A 381 18.07 -12.08 -19.00
C SER A 381 17.80 -10.74 -19.67
N THR A 382 17.70 -10.70 -20.99
CA THR A 382 17.02 -9.56 -21.63
C THR A 382 15.55 -9.60 -21.21
N PRO A 383 14.94 -8.48 -20.76
CA PRO A 383 13.50 -8.42 -20.57
C PRO A 383 12.79 -8.87 -21.84
N SER A 384 11.89 -9.84 -21.71
CA SER A 384 11.07 -10.33 -22.81
C SER A 384 9.66 -9.81 -22.59
N VAL A 385 9.34 -8.69 -23.23
CA VAL A 385 8.01 -8.07 -23.18
C VAL A 385 7.41 -8.16 -24.58
N THR A 386 6.27 -8.84 -24.69
CA THR A 386 5.47 -8.88 -25.91
C THR A 386 4.12 -8.29 -25.61
N ASN A 387 3.68 -7.33 -26.42
CA ASN A 387 2.37 -6.73 -26.31
C ASN A 387 1.68 -6.75 -27.68
N THR A 388 0.59 -7.51 -27.80
CA THR A 388 -0.11 -7.73 -29.07
C THR A 388 -1.46 -7.05 -29.03
N ILE A 389 -1.73 -6.23 -30.05
CA ILE A 389 -3.01 -5.54 -30.20
C ILE A 389 -3.92 -6.33 -31.12
N GLY A 390 -5.19 -6.41 -30.77
CA GLY A 390 -6.20 -7.10 -31.53
C GLY A 390 -7.58 -6.47 -31.40
N THR A 391 -8.57 -7.24 -31.84
CA THR A 391 -9.98 -6.92 -31.66
C THR A 391 -10.75 -8.21 -31.36
N ASP A 392 -11.69 -8.16 -30.43
CA ASP A 392 -12.70 -9.22 -30.22
C ASP A 392 -14.10 -8.64 -30.47
N GLY A 393 -14.65 -8.92 -31.65
CA GLY A 393 -15.87 -8.27 -32.12
C GLY A 393 -15.68 -6.76 -32.31
N GLU A 394 -16.38 -5.97 -31.49
CA GLU A 394 -16.30 -4.50 -31.49
C GLU A 394 -15.32 -3.95 -30.44
N LEU A 395 -14.72 -4.82 -29.61
CA LEU A 395 -13.74 -4.45 -28.60
C LEU A 395 -12.34 -4.42 -29.22
N PHE A 396 -11.56 -3.40 -28.86
CA PHE A 396 -10.10 -3.41 -28.98
C PHE A 396 -9.52 -4.27 -27.85
N THR A 397 -8.40 -4.95 -28.11
CA THR A 397 -7.72 -5.76 -27.11
C THR A 397 -6.21 -5.53 -27.11
N SER A 398 -5.59 -5.68 -25.95
CA SER A 398 -4.15 -5.72 -25.77
C SER A 398 -3.76 -6.91 -24.89
N ASP A 399 -2.90 -7.78 -25.41
CA ASP A 399 -2.39 -8.95 -24.70
C ASP A 399 -0.89 -8.77 -24.43
N LEU A 400 -0.53 -8.53 -23.17
CA LEU A 400 0.86 -8.42 -22.73
C LEU A 400 1.31 -9.69 -22.01
N ALA A 401 2.50 -10.16 -22.36
CA ALA A 401 3.26 -11.15 -21.61
C ALA A 401 4.69 -10.62 -21.42
N GLY A 402 5.11 -10.49 -20.17
CA GLY A 402 6.39 -9.90 -19.75
C GLY A 402 7.14 -10.81 -18.79
N THR A 403 8.45 -10.94 -18.98
CA THR A 403 9.32 -11.63 -18.00
C THR A 403 10.75 -11.09 -17.99
N HIS A 404 11.32 -11.02 -16.79
CA HIS A 404 12.73 -10.71 -16.59
C HIS A 404 13.28 -11.51 -15.40
N SER A 405 14.52 -11.98 -15.52
CA SER A 405 15.20 -12.73 -14.46
C SER A 405 16.59 -12.18 -14.21
N LEU A 406 16.95 -12.02 -12.94
CA LEU A 406 18.26 -11.56 -12.49
C LEU A 406 18.88 -12.60 -11.54
N THR A 407 20.17 -12.84 -11.71
CA THR A 407 21.02 -13.52 -10.73
C THR A 407 22.24 -12.67 -10.40
N THR A 408 22.38 -12.32 -9.12
CA THR A 408 23.57 -11.66 -8.57
C THR A 408 24.23 -12.59 -7.55
N ALA A 409 25.56 -12.62 -7.54
CA ALA A 409 26.30 -13.43 -6.59
C ALA A 409 27.62 -12.76 -6.21
N GLY A 410 27.99 -12.84 -4.94
CA GLY A 410 29.24 -12.31 -4.42
C GLY A 410 29.63 -13.03 -3.14
N TYR A 411 30.78 -12.66 -2.60
CA TYR A 411 31.20 -13.12 -1.28
C TYR A 411 31.84 -11.99 -0.49
N ILE A 412 31.83 -12.15 0.82
CA ILE A 412 32.55 -11.35 1.80
C ILE A 412 33.38 -12.28 2.70
N ASP A 413 34.52 -11.79 3.15
CA ASP A 413 35.37 -12.41 4.15
C ASP A 413 35.12 -11.68 5.48
N THR A 414 34.40 -12.36 6.38
CA THR A 414 34.04 -11.86 7.72
C THR A 414 35.01 -12.39 8.78
N SER A 415 34.87 -11.92 10.02
CA SER A 415 35.55 -12.42 11.22
C SER A 415 35.28 -13.90 11.48
N HIS A 416 34.14 -14.39 11.01
CA HIS A 416 33.68 -15.77 11.19
C HIS A 416 33.94 -16.65 9.96
N GLY A 417 34.18 -16.07 8.79
CA GLY A 417 34.76 -16.74 7.63
C GLY A 417 34.21 -16.21 6.31
N ARG A 418 34.57 -16.86 5.20
CA ARG A 418 34.00 -16.46 3.91
C ARG A 418 32.52 -16.82 3.83
N VAL A 419 31.68 -15.83 3.58
CA VAL A 419 30.24 -15.96 3.32
C VAL A 419 29.97 -15.59 1.87
N ALA A 420 29.38 -16.50 1.11
CA ALA A 420 28.95 -16.29 -0.26
C ALA A 420 27.42 -16.16 -0.32
N THR A 421 26.93 -15.13 -1.01
CA THR A 421 25.50 -14.85 -1.17
C THR A 421 25.14 -14.88 -2.65
N THR A 422 24.08 -15.60 -2.99
CA THR A 422 23.48 -15.61 -4.33
C THR A 422 22.01 -15.22 -4.23
N VAL A 423 21.63 -14.19 -4.97
CA VAL A 423 20.25 -13.72 -5.10
C VAL A 423 19.76 -14.08 -6.50
N GLN A 424 18.58 -14.67 -6.58
CA GLN A 424 17.89 -14.94 -7.84
C GLN A 424 16.47 -14.39 -7.73
N ARG A 425 16.01 -13.65 -8.72
CA ARG A 425 14.64 -13.15 -8.78
C ARG A 425 14.13 -13.23 -10.21
N THR A 426 12.86 -13.58 -10.36
CA THR A 426 12.13 -13.57 -11.63
C THR A 426 10.83 -12.82 -11.40
N VAL A 427 10.55 -11.86 -12.28
CA VAL A 427 9.30 -11.13 -12.34
C VAL A 427 8.56 -11.49 -13.62
N THR A 428 7.23 -11.58 -13.54
CA THR A 428 6.36 -11.82 -14.70
C THR A 428 5.11 -10.96 -14.63
N GLN A 429 4.56 -10.66 -15.81
CA GLN A 429 3.28 -9.99 -15.98
C GLN A 429 2.55 -10.62 -17.16
N ASP A 430 1.31 -11.01 -16.95
CA ASP A 430 0.38 -11.42 -17.99
C ASP A 430 -0.84 -10.50 -17.87
N ALA A 431 -1.17 -9.76 -18.92
CA ALA A 431 -2.24 -8.78 -18.92
C ALA A 431 -3.09 -8.91 -20.18
N HIS A 432 -4.41 -8.84 -20.01
CA HIS A 432 -5.39 -8.82 -21.08
C HIS A 432 -6.32 -7.64 -20.84
N HIS A 433 -6.09 -6.57 -21.60
CA HIS A 433 -6.86 -5.34 -21.59
C HIS A 433 -7.85 -5.37 -22.75
N TRP A 434 -9.10 -4.97 -22.53
CA TRP A 434 -10.09 -4.83 -23.59
C TRP A 434 -10.98 -3.62 -23.37
N TRP A 435 -11.31 -2.92 -24.44
CA TRP A 435 -12.17 -1.75 -24.35
C TRP A 435 -12.91 -1.48 -25.66
N SER A 436 -14.06 -0.83 -25.56
CA SER A 436 -14.85 -0.41 -26.72
C SER A 436 -14.44 0.98 -27.23
N ASP A 437 -14.81 1.32 -28.46
CA ASP A 437 -14.72 2.70 -28.97
C ASP A 437 -15.48 3.67 -28.05
N GLY A 438 -14.81 4.74 -27.61
CA GLY A 438 -15.36 5.68 -26.63
C GLY A 438 -15.41 5.17 -25.18
N GLU A 439 -14.79 4.03 -24.88
CA GLU A 439 -14.58 3.50 -23.52
C GLU A 439 -15.90 3.24 -22.76
N TRP A 440 -16.95 2.81 -23.47
CA TRP A 440 -18.19 2.34 -22.84
C TRP A 440 -17.98 1.06 -22.03
N ASP A 441 -17.16 0.15 -22.55
CA ASP A 441 -16.60 -0.97 -21.81
C ASP A 441 -15.08 -0.76 -21.73
N ASP A 442 -14.49 -0.93 -20.54
CA ASP A 442 -13.04 -0.91 -20.28
C ASP A 442 -12.73 -1.92 -19.17
N GLY A 443 -12.07 -3.03 -19.53
CA GLY A 443 -11.80 -4.12 -18.61
C GLY A 443 -10.39 -4.68 -18.72
N GLU A 444 -9.88 -5.18 -17.61
CA GLU A 444 -8.51 -5.66 -17.44
C GLU A 444 -8.51 -6.99 -16.70
N ARG A 445 -7.71 -7.94 -17.18
CA ARG A 445 -7.31 -9.13 -16.45
C ARG A 445 -5.79 -9.18 -16.38
N LEU A 446 -5.26 -9.02 -15.17
CA LEU A 446 -3.84 -8.92 -14.89
C LEU A 446 -3.42 -9.99 -13.88
N THR A 447 -2.30 -10.66 -14.16
CA THR A 447 -1.54 -11.45 -13.19
C THR A 447 -0.10 -10.97 -13.17
N LEU A 448 0.37 -10.56 -12.00
CA LEU A 448 1.77 -10.23 -11.72
C LEU A 448 2.36 -11.32 -10.83
N THR A 449 3.59 -11.77 -11.10
CA THR A 449 4.31 -12.63 -10.15
C THR A 449 5.72 -12.15 -9.87
N ASP A 450 6.14 -12.29 -8.61
CA ASP A 450 7.48 -11.95 -8.14
C ASP A 450 8.01 -13.09 -7.27
N LYS A 451 9.02 -13.79 -7.78
CA LYS A 451 9.59 -14.98 -7.13
C LYS A 451 11.07 -14.81 -6.96
N GLY A 452 11.59 -15.18 -5.80
CA GLY A 452 13.03 -15.10 -5.59
C GLY A 452 13.56 -15.94 -4.45
N THR A 453 14.88 -16.06 -4.45
CA THR A 453 15.64 -16.78 -3.45
C THR A 453 16.93 -16.04 -3.12
N VAL A 454 17.28 -16.00 -1.84
CA VAL A 454 18.62 -15.64 -1.37
C VAL A 454 19.22 -16.89 -0.76
N ARG A 455 20.39 -17.30 -1.23
CA ARG A 455 21.15 -18.42 -0.69
C ARG A 455 22.45 -17.91 -0.13
N THR A 456 22.76 -18.31 1.10
CA THR A 456 24.00 -17.94 1.78
C THR A 456 24.76 -19.20 2.17
N THR A 457 26.05 -19.28 1.84
CA THR A 457 26.90 -20.44 2.16
C THR A 457 28.28 -20.00 2.66
N GLY A 458 28.87 -20.75 3.59
CA GLY A 458 30.17 -20.44 4.18
C GLY A 458 30.06 -19.75 5.56
N GLY A 459 31.20 -19.44 6.18
CA GLY A 459 31.28 -19.09 7.61
C GLY A 459 31.13 -20.31 8.55
N PRO A 460 30.99 -20.13 9.87
CA PRO A 460 30.70 -21.21 10.82
C PRO A 460 29.21 -21.56 10.84
N GLY A 461 28.37 -20.77 10.15
CA GLY A 461 26.93 -20.94 10.08
C GLY A 461 26.49 -22.07 9.15
N VAL A 462 25.28 -22.57 9.40
CA VAL A 462 24.61 -23.50 8.49
C VAL A 462 24.18 -22.73 7.23
N PRO A 463 24.38 -23.28 6.02
CA PRO A 463 23.82 -22.70 4.80
C PRO A 463 22.35 -22.33 4.97
N SER A 464 22.01 -21.10 4.63
CA SER A 464 20.66 -20.57 4.79
C SER A 464 20.04 -20.26 3.45
N VAL A 465 18.71 -20.38 3.39
CA VAL A 465 17.94 -20.00 2.21
C VAL A 465 16.73 -19.20 2.65
N ARG A 466 16.56 -18.02 2.06
CA ARG A 466 15.34 -17.24 2.08
C ARG A 466 14.64 -17.37 0.73
N ARG A 467 13.33 -17.57 0.71
CA ARG A 467 12.52 -17.67 -0.51
C ARG A 467 11.27 -16.82 -0.38
N TRP A 468 10.81 -16.30 -1.50
CA TRP A 468 9.50 -15.70 -1.60
C TRP A 468 8.84 -16.04 -2.93
N SER A 469 7.51 -16.00 -2.92
CA SER A 469 6.66 -16.08 -4.10
C SER A 469 5.44 -15.22 -3.83
N TYR A 470 5.31 -14.11 -4.55
CA TYR A 470 4.16 -13.21 -4.52
C TYR A 470 3.42 -13.28 -5.85
N ALA A 471 2.11 -13.14 -5.79
CA ALA A 471 1.27 -12.95 -6.96
C ALA A 471 0.20 -11.89 -6.66
N TYR A 472 -0.11 -11.09 -7.67
CA TYR A 472 -1.23 -10.18 -7.65
C TYR A 472 -2.11 -10.45 -8.87
N ASP A 473 -3.39 -10.71 -8.64
CA ASP A 473 -4.39 -10.86 -9.66
C ASP A 473 -5.39 -9.70 -9.59
N LEU A 474 -5.77 -9.15 -10.75
CA LEU A 474 -6.83 -8.17 -10.91
C LEU A 474 -7.74 -8.59 -12.05
N ASP A 475 -9.04 -8.56 -11.81
CA ASP A 475 -10.11 -8.68 -12.82
C ASP A 475 -11.09 -7.53 -12.59
N GLY A 476 -11.03 -6.53 -13.47
CA GLY A 476 -11.80 -5.30 -13.35
C GLY A 476 -12.55 -4.99 -14.64
N LEU A 477 -13.74 -4.40 -14.53
CA LEU A 477 -14.53 -3.95 -15.67
C LEU A 477 -15.31 -2.70 -15.31
N ILE A 478 -15.17 -1.65 -16.13
CA ILE A 478 -16.04 -0.48 -16.16
C ILE A 478 -16.98 -0.64 -17.33
N THR A 479 -18.27 -0.44 -17.09
CA THR A 479 -19.29 -0.32 -18.12
C THR A 479 -20.04 0.99 -17.97
N VAL A 480 -20.34 1.65 -19.07
CA VAL A 480 -21.07 2.92 -19.12
C VAL A 480 -22.26 2.75 -20.06
N THR A 481 -23.44 3.18 -19.61
CA THR A 481 -24.65 3.18 -20.44
C THR A 481 -24.84 4.52 -21.16
N GLU A 482 -25.63 4.55 -22.23
CA GLU A 482 -26.01 5.81 -22.90
C GLU A 482 -26.70 6.81 -21.95
N ALA A 483 -27.36 6.33 -20.90
CA ALA A 483 -27.97 7.16 -19.86
C ALA A 483 -26.93 7.79 -18.92
N GLY A 484 -25.69 7.32 -18.97
CA GLY A 484 -24.58 7.75 -18.13
C GLY A 484 -24.45 6.99 -16.82
N ASP A 485 -25.05 5.81 -16.71
CA ASP A 485 -24.83 4.94 -15.56
C ASP A 485 -23.48 4.25 -15.72
N ILE A 486 -22.57 4.46 -14.78
CA ILE A 486 -21.26 3.81 -14.71
C ILE A 486 -21.37 2.68 -13.70
N THR A 487 -21.04 1.45 -14.10
CA THR A 487 -20.90 0.29 -13.23
C THR A 487 -19.46 -0.21 -13.27
N THR A 488 -18.88 -0.46 -12.10
CA THR A 488 -17.55 -1.05 -11.98
C THR A 488 -17.66 -2.34 -11.18
N THR A 489 -17.15 -3.43 -11.74
CA THR A 489 -16.89 -4.68 -11.01
C THR A 489 -15.40 -4.83 -10.76
N MET A 490 -15.03 -5.36 -9.61
CA MET A 490 -13.64 -5.58 -9.26
C MET A 490 -13.45 -6.89 -8.48
N SER A 491 -12.42 -7.64 -8.84
CA SER A 491 -11.85 -8.73 -8.05
C SER A 491 -10.34 -8.56 -7.98
N LEU A 492 -9.78 -8.52 -6.78
CA LEU A 492 -8.35 -8.42 -6.52
C LEU A 492 -7.91 -9.61 -5.65
N ALA A 493 -6.71 -10.13 -5.88
CA ALA A 493 -6.07 -11.07 -4.98
C ALA A 493 -4.56 -10.78 -4.84
N ASP A 494 -4.12 -10.39 -3.65
CA ASP A 494 -2.71 -10.31 -3.26
C ASP A 494 -2.37 -11.55 -2.43
N THR A 495 -1.60 -12.46 -3.03
CA THR A 495 -1.22 -13.72 -2.39
C THR A 495 0.28 -13.84 -2.28
N GLY A 496 0.76 -14.46 -1.21
CA GLY A 496 2.19 -14.62 -1.08
C GLY A 496 2.64 -15.59 -0.02
N THR A 497 3.91 -15.99 -0.17
CA THR A 497 4.63 -16.80 0.81
C THR A 497 6.03 -16.26 1.00
N ARG A 498 6.51 -16.31 2.26
CA ARG A 498 7.90 -16.01 2.64
C ARG A 498 8.40 -17.12 3.55
N ASP A 499 9.56 -17.66 3.19
CA ASP A 499 10.27 -18.69 3.95
C ASP A 499 11.68 -18.19 4.24
N ALA A 500 12.12 -18.22 5.49
CA ALA A 500 13.51 -17.91 5.86
C ALA A 500 14.01 -18.89 6.92
N ALA A 501 15.29 -19.24 6.85
CA ALA A 501 15.91 -20.08 7.87
C ALA A 501 15.88 -19.37 9.23
N GLY A 502 15.39 -20.06 10.27
CA GLY A 502 15.29 -19.50 11.62
C GLY A 502 14.07 -18.62 11.88
N ALA A 503 13.19 -18.41 10.89
CA ALA A 503 11.93 -17.69 11.05
C ALA A 503 10.73 -18.59 10.68
N PRO A 504 9.54 -18.37 11.26
CA PRO A 504 8.34 -19.05 10.82
C PRO A 504 8.02 -18.70 9.36
N ARG A 505 7.53 -19.69 8.61
CA ARG A 505 6.94 -19.45 7.29
C ARG A 505 5.74 -18.53 7.42
N VAL A 506 5.63 -17.53 6.56
CA VAL A 506 4.44 -16.66 6.48
C VAL A 506 3.78 -16.89 5.14
N ALA A 507 2.46 -17.05 5.13
CA ALA A 507 1.65 -17.11 3.93
C ALA A 507 0.41 -16.23 4.11
N TRP A 508 0.02 -15.47 3.08
CA TRP A 508 -1.19 -14.66 3.08
C TRP A 508 -2.00 -14.84 1.79
N ASP A 509 -3.30 -14.62 1.90
CA ASP A 509 -4.29 -14.54 0.83
C ASP A 509 -5.22 -13.37 1.15
N ASP A 510 -5.02 -12.24 0.46
CA ASP A 510 -5.72 -10.98 0.65
C ASP A 510 -6.62 -10.71 -0.57
N ARG A 511 -7.93 -10.91 -0.42
CA ARG A 511 -8.89 -10.82 -1.53
C ARG A 511 -9.88 -9.69 -1.35
N TYR A 512 -10.18 -9.01 -2.43
CA TYR A 512 -11.22 -8.00 -2.50
C TYR A 512 -12.17 -8.32 -3.65
N GLU A 513 -13.47 -8.23 -3.41
CA GLU A 513 -14.50 -8.30 -4.45
C GLU A 513 -15.50 -7.15 -4.28
N GLY A 514 -16.02 -6.60 -5.36
CA GLY A 514 -17.08 -5.62 -5.27
C GLY A 514 -17.70 -5.21 -6.59
N GLU A 515 -18.88 -4.60 -6.49
CA GLU A 515 -19.56 -3.94 -7.59
C GLU A 515 -20.15 -2.63 -7.08
N ALA A 516 -20.02 -1.57 -7.87
CA ALA A 516 -20.71 -0.32 -7.60
C ALA A 516 -21.25 0.30 -8.89
N THR A 517 -22.33 1.06 -8.78
CA THR A 517 -22.96 1.77 -9.89
C THR A 517 -23.33 3.17 -9.48
N TRP A 518 -23.19 4.14 -10.38
CA TRP A 518 -23.70 5.48 -10.18
C TRP A 518 -23.99 6.22 -11.50
N ASN A 519 -24.95 7.14 -11.48
CA ASN A 519 -25.34 7.92 -12.66
C ASN A 519 -24.48 9.20 -12.82
N TYR A 520 -23.50 9.16 -13.71
CA TYR A 520 -22.50 10.22 -13.89
C TYR A 520 -23.02 11.50 -14.54
N LEU A 521 -23.94 11.36 -15.51
CA LEU A 521 -24.39 12.44 -16.39
C LEU A 521 -25.48 13.35 -15.79
N VAL A 522 -25.83 13.16 -14.51
CA VAL A 522 -26.77 14.04 -13.80
C VAL A 522 -26.04 15.03 -12.88
N PRO A 523 -26.68 16.17 -12.53
CA PRO A 523 -26.19 17.06 -11.48
C PRO A 523 -25.84 16.30 -10.19
N ARG A 524 -24.81 16.74 -9.45
CA ARG A 524 -24.29 16.00 -8.30
C ARG A 524 -25.33 15.73 -7.21
N ASP A 525 -26.27 16.65 -7.01
CA ASP A 525 -27.40 16.52 -6.07
C ASP A 525 -28.46 15.51 -6.52
N GLN A 526 -28.41 15.05 -7.76
CA GLN A 526 -29.29 14.04 -8.35
C GLN A 526 -28.58 12.70 -8.53
N ARG A 527 -27.30 12.62 -8.17
CA ARG A 527 -26.55 11.37 -8.27
C ARG A 527 -27.08 10.37 -7.26
N VAL A 528 -27.30 9.16 -7.73
CA VAL A 528 -27.69 8.00 -6.97
C VAL A 528 -26.64 6.94 -7.25
N SER A 529 -26.17 6.31 -6.18
CA SER A 529 -25.21 5.23 -6.27
C SER A 529 -25.61 4.05 -5.41
N THR A 530 -25.20 2.89 -5.85
CA THR A 530 -25.29 1.64 -5.11
C THR A 530 -23.94 0.94 -5.17
N GLY A 531 -23.62 0.13 -4.17
CA GLY A 531 -22.46 -0.73 -4.24
C GLY A 531 -22.35 -1.67 -3.07
N TRP A 532 -21.57 -2.70 -3.25
CA TRP A 532 -21.15 -3.61 -2.20
C TRP A 532 -19.69 -3.98 -2.44
N SER A 533 -18.98 -4.26 -1.35
CA SER A 533 -17.64 -4.82 -1.40
C SER A 533 -17.42 -5.81 -0.26
N GLU A 534 -16.50 -6.74 -0.46
CA GLU A 534 -16.05 -7.71 0.54
C GLU A 534 -14.52 -7.81 0.50
N HIS A 535 -13.90 -7.78 1.67
CA HIS A 535 -12.46 -7.96 1.88
C HIS A 535 -12.27 -9.20 2.74
N ASP A 536 -11.70 -10.26 2.18
CA ASP A 536 -11.41 -11.54 2.82
C ASP A 536 -9.89 -11.70 2.92
N TYR A 537 -9.37 -11.48 4.12
CA TYR A 537 -7.95 -11.60 4.43
C TYR A 537 -7.67 -12.84 5.25
N ARG A 538 -6.67 -13.62 4.83
CA ARG A 538 -6.13 -14.77 5.56
C ARG A 538 -4.63 -14.66 5.67
N THR A 539 -4.11 -15.03 6.83
CA THR A 539 -2.67 -15.27 7.01
C THR A 539 -2.42 -16.50 7.86
N THR A 540 -1.27 -17.12 7.63
CA THR A 540 -0.78 -18.27 8.37
C THR A 540 0.70 -18.07 8.67
N VAL A 541 1.05 -18.12 9.95
CA VAL A 541 2.42 -18.02 10.46
C VAL A 541 2.82 -19.37 11.06
N GLY A 542 3.91 -19.97 10.57
CA GLY A 542 4.36 -21.31 10.94
C GLY A 542 3.83 -22.40 10.00
N THR A 543 3.93 -23.67 10.44
CA THR A 543 3.51 -24.83 9.63
C THR A 543 2.79 -25.89 10.47
N GLY A 544 1.95 -26.69 9.81
CA GLY A 544 1.26 -27.81 10.43
C GLY A 544 0.13 -27.39 11.39
N ALA A 545 -0.12 -28.22 12.40
CA ALA A 545 -1.24 -28.03 13.34
C ALA A 545 -1.05 -26.82 14.27
N HIS A 546 0.20 -26.42 14.52
CA HIS A 546 0.56 -25.33 15.44
C HIS A 546 0.79 -23.99 14.74
N ALA A 547 0.40 -23.86 13.47
CA ALA A 547 0.50 -22.58 12.78
C ALA A 547 -0.55 -21.61 13.31
N ASP A 548 -0.14 -20.38 13.59
CA ASP A 548 -1.03 -19.28 13.93
C ASP A 548 -1.78 -18.86 12.68
N ARG A 549 -3.10 -18.72 12.79
CA ARG A 549 -3.98 -18.41 11.66
C ARG A 549 -4.83 -17.22 12.05
N TYR A 550 -4.98 -16.32 11.10
CA TYR A 550 -5.87 -15.19 11.22
C TYR A 550 -6.71 -15.11 9.95
N HIS A 551 -8.01 -14.91 10.12
CA HIS A 551 -8.95 -14.73 9.04
C HIS A 551 -9.95 -13.65 9.40
N HIS A 552 -10.13 -12.70 8.49
CA HIS A 552 -11.01 -11.56 8.70
C HIS A 552 -11.77 -11.28 7.41
N VAL A 553 -13.10 -11.22 7.52
CA VAL A 553 -14.00 -10.89 6.41
C VAL A 553 -14.82 -9.66 6.77
N ILE A 554 -14.63 -8.58 6.03
CA ILE A 554 -15.42 -7.35 6.13
C ILE A 554 -16.29 -7.24 4.87
N ARG A 555 -17.57 -6.95 5.03
CA ARG A 555 -18.49 -6.69 3.94
C ARG A 555 -19.14 -5.33 4.12
N THR A 556 -19.19 -4.56 3.04
CA THR A 556 -19.90 -3.28 2.96
C THR A 556 -21.07 -3.35 1.99
N VAL A 557 -22.11 -2.57 2.26
CA VAL A 557 -23.20 -2.32 1.33
C VAL A 557 -23.64 -0.88 1.48
N ASN A 558 -23.58 -0.11 0.40
CA ASN A 558 -24.09 1.26 0.34
C ASN A 558 -23.58 2.20 1.46
N GLY A 559 -22.31 2.03 1.84
CA GLY A 559 -21.64 2.88 2.81
C GLY A 559 -21.79 2.43 4.27
N VAL A 560 -22.37 1.27 4.53
CA VAL A 560 -22.38 0.69 5.89
C VAL A 560 -21.71 -0.68 5.91
N VAL A 561 -21.26 -1.11 7.08
CA VAL A 561 -20.63 -2.42 7.32
C VAL A 561 -21.65 -3.39 7.95
N PRO A 562 -22.45 -4.12 7.16
CA PRO A 562 -23.39 -5.11 7.69
C PRO A 562 -22.71 -6.40 8.19
N GLY A 563 -21.42 -6.61 7.89
CA GLY A 563 -20.70 -7.80 8.31
C GLY A 563 -19.21 -7.53 8.53
N ASP A 564 -18.71 -7.94 9.68
CA ASP A 564 -17.32 -7.81 10.11
C ASP A 564 -17.04 -9.00 11.03
N ARG A 565 -16.22 -9.95 10.57
CA ARG A 565 -16.00 -11.25 11.25
C ARG A 565 -14.53 -11.61 11.26
N VAL A 566 -14.00 -11.83 12.46
CA VAL A 566 -12.61 -12.27 12.70
C VAL A 566 -12.62 -13.67 13.33
N SER A 567 -11.71 -14.55 12.91
CA SER A 567 -11.55 -15.92 13.43
C SER A 567 -10.10 -16.41 13.45
#